data_AF-A0A944XPA6-F1
#
_entry.id   AF-A0A944XPA6-F1
#
_cell.length_a   1.000
_cell.length_b   1.000
_cell.length_c   1.000
_cell.angle_alpha   90.00
_cell.angle_beta   90.00
_cell.angle_gamma   90.00
#
_symmetry.space_group_name_H-M   'P 1'
#
loop_
_entity.id
_entity.type
_entity.pdbx_description
1 polymer ?
#
loop_
_entity_poly.entity_id
_entity_poly.type
_entity_poly.pdbx_seq_one_letter_code
_entity_poly.pdbx_strand_id
1 'polypeptide(L)'
;MKKLTQLITAVALFSLLLSTAYADSVAEGKELSFDRKKGNCLACHMMDDGELPGLVGPPLMMMEVRFPDRAVLREQIWDATIRNPATSMPPFGKHRMMTEEEIDKVVDYLYTL
;
A
#
# COMPACT_ATOMS: atom_id res chain seq x y z
N MET A 1 -36.94 13.65 -16.63
CA MET A 1 -35.94 13.05 -17.54
C MET A 1 -34.60 13.79 -17.51
N LYS A 2 -34.49 15.06 -17.96
CA LYS A 2 -33.21 15.81 -17.98
C LYS A 2 -32.44 15.84 -16.65
N LYS A 3 -33.13 16.10 -15.52
CA LYS A 3 -32.51 16.08 -14.18
C LYS A 3 -31.98 14.68 -13.77
N LEU A 4 -32.71 13.63 -14.12
CA LEU A 4 -32.30 12.24 -13.85
C LEU A 4 -31.08 11.87 -14.69
N THR A 5 -31.05 12.27 -15.96
CA THR A 5 -29.89 12.06 -16.84
C THR A 5 -28.64 12.79 -16.33
N GLN A 6 -28.79 14.04 -15.87
CA GLN A 6 -27.69 14.84 -15.28
C GLN A 6 -27.13 14.23 -13.99
N LEU A 7 -27.99 13.73 -13.11
CA LEU A 7 -27.57 13.02 -11.88
C LEU A 7 -26.78 11.75 -12.20
N ILE A 8 -27.23 10.95 -13.18
CA ILE A 8 -26.52 9.72 -13.58
C ILE A 8 -25.15 10.06 -14.18
N THR A 9 -25.05 11.11 -15.00
CA THR A 9 -23.76 11.52 -15.57
C THR A 9 -22.80 12.02 -14.49
N ALA A 10 -23.28 12.79 -13.52
CA ALA A 10 -22.46 13.29 -12.41
C ALA A 10 -21.91 12.15 -11.54
N VAL A 11 -22.74 11.16 -11.19
CA VAL A 11 -22.32 9.99 -10.41
C VAL A 11 -21.28 9.16 -11.17
N ALA A 12 -21.53 8.89 -12.46
CA ALA A 12 -20.59 8.12 -13.28
C ALA A 12 -19.22 8.82 -13.41
N LEU A 13 -19.23 10.15 -13.58
CA LEU A 13 -17.99 10.94 -13.65
C LEU A 13 -17.22 10.90 -12.32
N PHE A 14 -17.91 10.98 -11.19
CA PHE A 14 -17.31 10.92 -9.86
C PHE A 14 -16.70 9.55 -9.55
N SER A 15 -17.40 8.46 -9.89
CA SER A 15 -16.87 7.10 -9.73
C SER A 15 -15.61 6.86 -10.58
N LEU A 16 -15.57 7.42 -11.79
CA LEU A 16 -14.37 7.32 -12.65
C LEU A 16 -13.18 8.05 -12.03
N LEU A 17 -13.38 9.27 -11.54
CA LEU A 17 -12.33 10.07 -10.89
C LEU A 17 -11.76 9.40 -9.62
N LEU A 18 -12.62 8.76 -8.81
CA LEU A 18 -12.18 7.99 -7.65
C LEU A 18 -11.33 6.78 -8.05
N SER A 19 -11.74 6.07 -9.11
CA SER A 19 -11.03 4.90 -9.60
C SER A 19 -9.64 5.26 -10.13
N THR A 20 -9.51 6.40 -10.83
CA THR A 20 -8.21 6.89 -11.29
C THR A 20 -7.32 7.31 -10.13
N ALA A 21 -7.85 8.05 -9.15
CA ALA A 21 -7.08 8.46 -7.98
C ALA A 21 -6.56 7.27 -7.17
N TYR A 22 -7.36 6.20 -7.04
CA TYR A 22 -6.92 4.97 -6.39
C TYR A 22 -5.85 4.23 -7.21
N ALA A 23 -6.00 4.16 -8.54
CA ALA A 23 -4.98 3.58 -9.41
C ALA A 23 -3.64 4.33 -9.33
N ASP A 24 -3.68 5.67 -9.25
CA ASP A 24 -2.49 6.50 -9.02
C ASP A 24 -1.86 6.22 -7.65
N SER A 25 -2.68 6.11 -6.59
CA SER A 25 -2.22 5.72 -5.24
C SER A 25 -1.49 4.38 -5.24
N VAL A 26 -2.04 3.38 -5.92
CA VAL A 26 -1.44 2.04 -6.07
C VAL A 26 -0.12 2.12 -6.84
N ALA A 27 -0.05 2.88 -7.93
CA ALA A 27 1.16 3.03 -8.72
C ALA A 27 2.30 3.70 -7.92
N GLU A 28 1.98 4.77 -7.21
CA GLU A 28 2.93 5.45 -6.31
C GLU A 28 3.34 4.56 -5.14
N GLY A 29 2.40 3.77 -4.58
CA GLY A 29 2.67 2.79 -3.54
C GLY A 29 3.67 1.71 -3.95
N LYS A 30 3.60 1.26 -5.21
CA LYS A 30 4.58 0.34 -5.80
C LYS A 30 5.95 0.99 -5.90
N GLU A 31 6.04 2.20 -6.43
CA GLU A 31 7.30 2.94 -6.53
C GLU A 31 7.96 3.11 -5.15
N LEU A 32 7.20 3.55 -4.15
CA LEU A 32 7.66 3.70 -2.77
C LEU A 32 8.14 2.39 -2.15
N SER A 33 7.45 1.28 -2.45
CA SER A 33 7.82 -0.05 -1.97
C SER A 33 9.14 -0.54 -2.57
N PHE A 34 9.46 -0.14 -3.80
CA PHE A 34 10.64 -0.61 -4.54
C PHE A 34 11.83 0.37 -4.40
N ASP A 35 11.60 1.63 -4.02
CA ASP A 35 12.67 2.62 -3.84
C ASP A 35 13.54 2.31 -2.62
N ARG A 36 14.85 2.16 -2.87
CA ARG A 36 15.90 1.91 -1.87
C ARG A 36 16.05 2.99 -0.80
N LYS A 37 15.58 4.21 -1.07
CA LYS A 37 15.58 5.35 -0.15
C LYS A 37 14.28 5.50 0.63
N LYS A 38 13.26 4.69 0.32
CA LYS A 38 11.93 4.70 0.94
C LYS A 38 11.64 3.36 1.59
N GLY A 39 10.69 2.59 1.06
CA GLY A 39 10.28 1.31 1.63
C GLY A 39 11.34 0.24 1.48
N ASN A 40 11.99 0.17 0.32
CA ASN A 40 12.97 -0.88 -0.02
C ASN A 40 12.47 -2.30 0.33
N CYS A 41 11.17 -2.53 0.20
CA CYS A 41 10.46 -3.73 0.65
C CYS A 41 11.03 -4.98 -0.02
N LEU A 42 11.37 -4.87 -1.30
CA LEU A 42 11.94 -5.94 -2.12
C LEU A 42 13.28 -6.48 -1.58
N ALA A 43 14.03 -5.67 -0.82
CA ALA A 43 15.28 -6.12 -0.21
C ALA A 43 15.08 -7.22 0.84
N CYS A 44 13.85 -7.36 1.37
CA CYS A 44 13.51 -8.36 2.37
C CYS A 44 12.41 -9.33 1.91
N HIS A 45 11.53 -8.90 1.01
CA HIS A 45 10.32 -9.62 0.64
C HIS A 45 10.25 -9.88 -0.86
N MET A 46 9.79 -11.07 -1.24
CA MET A 46 9.28 -11.31 -2.60
C MET A 46 7.90 -10.67 -2.75
N MET A 47 7.69 -9.93 -3.84
CA MET A 47 6.43 -9.26 -4.14
C MET A 47 6.27 -9.00 -5.65
N ASP A 48 5.07 -9.24 -6.17
CA ASP A 48 4.64 -8.93 -7.55
C ASP A 48 5.68 -9.34 -8.63
N ASP A 49 6.00 -8.42 -9.53
CA ASP A 49 6.98 -8.51 -10.60
C ASP A 49 8.40 -8.10 -10.15
N GLY A 50 8.66 -8.05 -8.85
CA GLY A 50 9.95 -7.65 -8.29
C GLY A 50 11.08 -8.61 -8.65
N GLU A 51 12.15 -8.08 -9.24
CA GLU A 51 13.34 -8.85 -9.61
C GLU A 51 14.35 -8.92 -8.46
N LEU A 52 15.00 -10.08 -8.30
CA LEU A 52 16.02 -10.33 -7.26
C LEU A 52 15.54 -10.02 -5.82
N PRO A 53 14.38 -10.55 -5.39
CA PRO A 53 13.86 -10.29 -4.05
C PRO A 53 14.72 -10.91 -2.95
N GLY A 54 14.75 -10.23 -1.80
CA GLY A 54 15.20 -10.84 -0.55
C GLY A 54 14.19 -11.85 0.00
N LEU A 55 14.67 -12.76 0.85
CA LEU A 55 13.87 -13.81 1.49
C LEU A 55 13.97 -13.76 3.02
N VAL A 56 14.32 -12.60 3.57
CA VAL A 56 14.42 -12.39 5.03
C VAL A 56 13.03 -12.33 5.65
N GLY A 57 12.09 -11.68 4.97
CA GLY A 57 10.68 -11.64 5.33
C GLY A 57 9.83 -12.61 4.49
N PRO A 58 8.58 -12.85 4.90
CA PRO A 58 7.65 -13.68 4.12
C PRO A 58 7.29 -13.00 2.79
N PRO A 59 6.91 -13.75 1.74
CA PRO A 59 6.39 -13.13 0.52
C PRO A 59 5.16 -12.26 0.82
N LEU A 60 5.02 -11.16 0.09
CA LEU A 60 3.86 -10.26 0.14
C LEU A 60 2.94 -10.60 -1.03
N MET A 61 1.94 -11.41 -0.74
CA MET A 61 0.92 -11.89 -1.67
C MET A 61 -0.37 -12.11 -0.91
N MET A 62 -1.50 -11.97 -1.61
CA MET A 62 -2.86 -12.08 -1.05
C MET A 62 -3.03 -11.22 0.21
N MET A 63 -2.52 -9.98 0.19
CA MET A 63 -2.37 -9.20 1.42
C MET A 63 -3.70 -8.75 2.00
N GLU A 64 -4.70 -8.44 1.15
CA GLU A 64 -6.06 -8.15 1.61
C GLU A 64 -6.68 -9.35 2.37
N VAL A 65 -6.42 -10.57 1.91
CA VAL A 65 -6.91 -11.78 2.58
C VAL A 65 -6.17 -12.03 3.90
N ARG A 66 -4.87 -11.74 3.95
CA ARG A 66 -4.03 -11.92 5.15
C ARG A 66 -4.27 -10.83 6.20
N PHE A 67 -4.66 -9.64 5.75
CA PHE A 67 -5.02 -8.49 6.56
C PHE A 67 -6.40 -8.00 6.12
N PRO A 68 -7.51 -8.62 6.58
CA PRO A 68 -8.85 -8.14 6.23
C PRO A 68 -9.14 -6.73 6.77
N ASP A 69 -8.41 -6.30 7.81
CA ASP A 69 -8.44 -4.96 8.34
C ASP A 69 -7.21 -4.15 7.88
N ARG A 70 -7.47 -3.12 7.07
CA ARG A 70 -6.45 -2.20 6.52
C ARG A 70 -5.67 -1.48 7.59
N ALA A 71 -6.30 -1.14 8.71
CA ALA A 71 -5.61 -0.48 9.82
C ALA A 71 -4.52 -1.40 10.40
N VAL A 72 -4.75 -2.71 10.45
CA VAL A 72 -3.80 -3.68 10.99
C VAL A 72 -2.57 -3.85 10.09
N LEU A 73 -2.72 -3.81 8.76
CA LEU A 73 -1.57 -3.79 7.85
C LEU A 73 -0.82 -2.47 7.95
N ARG A 74 -1.55 -1.35 7.98
CA ARG A 74 -0.97 -0.01 8.12
C ARG A 74 -0.13 0.12 9.39
N GLU A 75 -0.64 -0.34 10.53
CA GLU A 75 0.09 -0.36 11.81
C GLU A 75 1.34 -1.24 11.74
N GLN A 76 1.26 -2.39 11.08
CA GLN A 76 2.42 -3.27 10.89
C GLN A 76 3.53 -2.58 10.09
N ILE A 77 3.20 -1.76 9.09
CA ILE A 77 4.18 -0.99 8.31
C ILE A 77 4.69 0.21 9.10
N TRP A 78 3.79 0.88 9.83
CA TRP A 78 4.11 2.09 10.60
C TRP A 78 5.08 1.79 11.76
N ASP A 79 4.81 0.74 12.55
CA ASP A 79 5.71 0.23 13.59
C ASP A 79 5.57 -1.29 13.80
N ALA A 80 6.34 -2.06 13.03
CA ALA A 80 6.43 -3.50 13.16
C ALA A 80 6.92 -3.98 14.56
N THR A 81 7.60 -3.12 15.32
CA THR A 81 8.16 -3.46 16.63
C THR A 81 7.08 -3.63 17.70
N ILE A 82 5.87 -3.08 17.50
CA ILE A 82 4.72 -3.26 18.40
C ILE A 82 4.34 -4.74 18.49
N ARG A 83 4.29 -5.43 17.34
CA ARG A 83 3.93 -6.85 17.28
C ARG A 83 5.11 -7.76 17.62
N ASN A 84 6.32 -7.38 17.20
CA ASN A 84 7.54 -8.12 17.50
C ASN A 84 8.71 -7.15 17.72
N PRO A 85 9.10 -6.88 18.98
CA PRO A 85 10.21 -5.99 19.29
C PRO A 85 11.57 -6.41 18.72
N ALA A 86 11.73 -7.70 18.37
CA ALA A 86 12.95 -8.26 17.79
C ALA A 86 12.89 -8.34 16.25
N THR A 87 11.86 -7.78 15.60
CA THR A 87 11.76 -7.78 14.13
C THR A 87 12.90 -6.99 13.48
N SER A 88 13.35 -7.45 12.32
CA SER A 88 14.25 -6.68 11.46
C SER A 88 13.51 -5.70 10.53
N MET A 89 12.18 -5.79 10.44
CA MET A 89 11.37 -4.87 9.64
C MET A 89 11.44 -3.46 10.26
N PRO A 90 11.88 -2.43 9.51
CA PRO A 90 11.98 -1.08 10.03
C PRO A 90 10.60 -0.52 10.44
N PRO A 91 10.51 0.26 11.53
CA PRO A 91 9.27 0.96 11.88
C PRO A 91 9.20 2.28 11.10
N PHE A 92 8.73 2.19 9.85
CA PHE A 92 8.85 3.27 8.85
C PHE A 92 8.23 4.59 9.29
N GLY A 93 7.07 4.55 9.95
CA GLY A 93 6.36 5.73 10.43
C GLY A 93 7.00 6.32 11.68
N LYS A 94 7.27 5.47 12.69
CA LYS A 94 7.91 5.88 13.95
C LYS A 94 9.24 6.58 13.75
N HIS A 95 10.06 6.09 12.81
CA HIS A 95 11.36 6.69 12.49
C HIS A 95 11.29 7.75 11.40
N ARG A 96 10.08 8.08 10.90
CA ARG A 96 9.83 9.08 9.85
C ARG A 96 10.61 8.80 8.56
N MET A 97 10.79 7.51 8.24
CA MET A 97 11.38 7.08 6.97
C MET A 97 10.39 7.30 5.81
N MET A 98 9.10 7.23 6.12
CA MET A 98 8.00 7.52 5.22
C MET A 98 6.98 8.42 5.90
N THR A 99 6.29 9.26 5.12
CA THR A 99 5.16 10.06 5.61
C THR A 99 3.92 9.18 5.82
N GLU A 100 2.91 9.70 6.51
CA GLU A 100 1.64 8.99 6.69
C GLU A 100 0.98 8.66 5.34
N GLU A 101 0.99 9.61 4.40
CA GLU A 101 0.44 9.44 3.06
C GLU A 101 1.23 8.40 2.25
N GLU A 102 2.56 8.40 2.35
CA GLU A 102 3.40 7.40 1.69
C GLU A 102 3.12 5.98 2.22
N ILE A 103 2.91 5.84 3.54
CA ILE A 103 2.52 4.56 4.14
C ILE A 103 1.15 4.13 3.64
N ASP A 104 0.18 5.05 3.53
CA ASP A 104 -1.14 4.73 3.01
C ASP A 104 -1.10 4.27 1.55
N LYS A 105 -0.27 4.88 0.70
CA LYS A 105 -0.05 4.44 -0.69
C LYS A 105 0.58 3.05 -0.76
N VAL A 106 1.58 2.77 0.08
CA VAL A 106 2.16 1.41 0.17
C VAL A 106 1.09 0.39 0.57
N VAL A 107 0.23 0.71 1.53
CA VAL A 107 -0.88 -0.17 1.91
C VAL A 107 -1.83 -0.41 0.73
N ASP A 108 -2.21 0.64 -0.01
CA ASP A 108 -3.08 0.50 -1.19
C ASP A 108 -2.45 -0.43 -2.22
N TYR A 109 -1.16 -0.28 -2.50
CA TYR A 109 -0.45 -1.19 -3.39
C TYR A 109 -0.45 -2.63 -2.86
N LEU A 110 -0.07 -2.84 -1.60
CA LEU A 110 -0.03 -4.19 -1.03
C LEU A 110 -1.40 -4.88 -1.11
N TYR A 111 -2.51 -4.15 -0.97
CA TYR A 111 -3.87 -4.70 -1.10
C TYR A 111 -4.20 -5.21 -2.51
N THR A 112 -3.41 -4.84 -3.52
CA THR A 112 -3.54 -5.37 -4.89
C THR A 112 -2.76 -6.67 -5.11
N LEU A 113 -1.94 -7.09 -4.14
CA LEU A 113 -1.09 -8.30 -4.20
C LEU A 113 -1.77 -9.57 -3.70
#